data_AF-A0A1G2HYH0-F1
#
_entry.id   AF-A0A1G2HYH0-F1
#
_cell.length_a   1.000
_cell.length_b   1.000
_cell.length_c   1.000
_cell.angle_alpha   90.00
_cell.angle_beta   90.00
_cell.angle_gamma   90.00
#
_symmetry.space_group_name_H-M   'P 1'
#
loop_
_entity.id
_entity.type
_entity.pdbx_description
1 polymer ?
#
loop_
_entity_poly.entity_id
_entity_poly.type
_entity_poly.pdbx_seq_one_letter_code
_entity_poly.pdbx_strand_id
1 'polypeptide(L)'
;MKKKNVTIDDLAIMVQKGFDGVDISFDRIEGKLDKAEGRLIKIEIRMDNVESEIEEIRKHQIVHTIYRDEFEKLQNRVKALEKLLIKG
;
A
#
# COMPACT_ATOMS: atom_id res chain seq x y z
N MET A 1 -0.21 -50.98 35.24
CA MET A 1 0.85 -50.16 34.62
C MET A 1 1.96 -49.92 35.65
N LYS A 2 3.23 -50.12 35.30
CA LYS A 2 4.35 -49.77 36.21
C LYS A 2 4.45 -48.24 36.28
N LYS A 3 4.48 -47.65 37.49
CA LYS A 3 4.78 -46.22 37.67
C LYS A 3 6.23 -45.99 37.22
N LYS A 4 6.45 -45.04 36.32
CA LYS A 4 7.79 -44.51 36.06
C LYS A 4 8.21 -43.65 37.26
N ASN A 5 9.34 -43.95 37.87
CA ASN A 5 9.99 -43.03 38.80
C ASN A 5 10.71 -41.96 37.97
N VAL A 6 10.25 -40.71 38.08
CA VAL A 6 10.87 -39.55 37.45
C VAL A 6 11.71 -38.85 38.52
N THR A 7 12.99 -38.61 38.22
CA THR A 7 13.92 -37.92 39.11
C THR A 7 13.89 -36.40 38.88
N ILE A 8 14.51 -35.63 39.78
CA ILE A 8 14.71 -34.20 39.59
C ILE A 8 15.57 -33.91 38.36
N ASP A 9 16.56 -34.77 38.08
CA ASP A 9 17.41 -34.64 36.88
C ASP A 9 16.61 -34.86 35.60
N ASP A 10 15.67 -35.83 35.59
CA ASP A 10 14.76 -36.03 34.46
C ASP A 10 13.89 -34.78 34.22
N LEU A 11 13.40 -34.15 35.30
CA LEU A 11 12.64 -32.89 35.22
C LEU A 11 13.50 -31.76 34.67
N ALA A 12 14.74 -31.62 35.12
CA ALA A 12 15.66 -30.59 34.62
C ALA A 12 15.92 -30.74 33.11
N ILE A 13 16.15 -31.96 32.64
CA ILE A 13 16.33 -32.26 31.21
C ILE A 13 15.06 -31.96 30.41
N MET A 14 13.89 -32.32 30.92
CA MET A 14 12.61 -32.04 30.26
C MET A 14 12.35 -30.54 30.14
N VAL A 15 12.64 -29.78 31.20
CA VAL A 15 12.52 -28.32 31.23
C VAL A 15 13.49 -27.68 30.24
N GLN A 16 14.77 -28.09 30.23
CA GLN A 16 15.76 -27.59 29.29
C GLN A 16 15.32 -27.78 27.84
N LYS A 17 14.88 -28.99 27.47
CA LYS A 17 14.36 -29.27 26.13
C LYS A 17 13.14 -28.42 25.76
N GLY A 18 12.30 -28.11 26.76
CA GLY A 18 11.18 -27.19 26.58
C GLY A 18 11.66 -25.79 26.21
N PHE A 19 12.65 -25.27 26.92
CA PHE A 19 13.26 -23.96 26.64
C PHE A 19 13.98 -23.94 25.28
N ASP A 20 14.74 -24.98 24.93
CA ASP A 20 15.37 -25.08 23.61
C ASP A 20 14.33 -25.00 22.47
N GLY A 21 13.16 -25.63 22.66
CA GLY A 21 12.06 -25.56 21.70
C GLY A 21 11.40 -24.18 21.62
N VAL A 22 11.37 -23.45 22.74
CA VAL A 22 10.89 -22.07 22.81
C VAL A 22 11.85 -21.14 22.06
N ASP A 23 13.16 -21.27 22.28
CA ASP A 23 14.19 -20.45 21.60
C ASP A 23 14.10 -20.59 20.07
N ILE A 24 14.03 -21.83 19.56
CA ILE A 24 13.84 -22.10 18.12
C ILE A 24 12.56 -21.46 17.58
N SER A 25 11.51 -21.39 18.40
CA SER A 25 10.25 -20.77 18.01
C SER A 25 10.36 -19.25 17.94
N PHE A 26 11.12 -18.64 18.85
CA PHE A 26 11.43 -17.21 18.83
C PHE A 26 12.26 -16.83 17.61
N ASP A 27 13.32 -17.56 17.29
CA ASP A 27 14.13 -17.32 16.08
C ASP A 27 13.28 -17.34 14.80
N ARG A 28 12.31 -18.26 14.75
CA ARG A 28 11.37 -18.35 13.62
C ARG A 28 10.41 -17.17 13.57
N ILE A 29 9.98 -16.66 14.72
CA ILE A 29 9.11 -15.48 14.80
C ILE A 29 9.88 -14.24 14.36
N GLU A 30 11.11 -14.05 14.82
CA GLU A 30 11.99 -12.95 14.41
C GLU A 30 12.17 -12.93 12.89
N GLY A 31 12.54 -14.06 12.28
CA GLY A 31 12.67 -14.13 10.82
C GLY A 31 11.36 -13.95 10.04
N LYS A 32 10.19 -14.11 10.67
CA LYS A 32 8.89 -13.74 10.06
C LYS A 32 8.62 -12.24 10.19
N LEU A 33 9.02 -11.63 11.30
CA LEU A 33 8.89 -10.20 11.53
C LEU A 33 9.78 -9.40 10.57
N ASP A 34 11.03 -9.82 10.37
CA ASP A 34 11.94 -9.19 9.39
C ASP A 34 11.35 -9.21 7.97
N LYS A 35 10.74 -10.34 7.59
CA LYS A 35 10.05 -10.48 6.30
C LYS A 35 8.81 -9.61 6.22
N ALA A 36 8.09 -9.41 7.32
CA ALA A 36 6.93 -8.54 7.37
C ALA A 36 7.35 -7.08 7.22
N GLU A 37 8.38 -6.64 7.93
CA GLU A 37 8.97 -5.29 7.83
C GLU A 37 9.43 -5.01 6.40
N GLY A 38 10.18 -5.93 5.77
CA GLY A 38 10.60 -5.80 4.38
C GLY A 38 9.44 -5.74 3.37
N ARG A 39 8.27 -6.32 3.70
CA ARG A 39 7.05 -6.17 2.89
C ARG A 39 6.38 -4.83 3.11
N LEU A 40 6.36 -4.31 4.34
CA LEU A 40 5.79 -3.01 4.67
C LEU A 40 6.55 -1.87 3.96
N ILE A 41 7.88 -1.90 3.98
CA ILE A 41 8.72 -0.93 3.25
C ILE A 41 8.36 -0.90 1.75
N LYS A 42 8.17 -2.08 1.13
CA LYS A 42 7.76 -2.16 -0.28
C LYS A 42 6.36 -1.62 -0.54
N ILE A 43 5.46 -1.71 0.46
CA ILE A 43 4.12 -1.14 0.36
C ILE A 43 4.19 0.38 0.44
N GLU A 44 4.97 0.94 1.37
CA GLU A 44 5.18 2.39 1.50
C GLU A 44 5.69 2.99 0.19
N ILE A 45 6.77 2.43 -0.39
CA ILE A 45 7.31 2.89 -1.69
C ILE A 45 6.25 2.85 -2.80
N ARG A 46 5.42 1.80 -2.82
CA ARG A 46 4.34 1.70 -3.82
C ARG A 46 3.24 2.72 -3.57
N MET A 47 2.96 3.07 -2.32
CA MET A 47 1.99 4.11 -1.99
C MET A 47 2.50 5.48 -2.42
N ASP A 48 3.77 5.81 -2.19
CA ASP A 48 4.38 7.07 -2.65
C ASP A 48 4.26 7.24 -4.17
N ASN A 49 4.49 6.16 -4.93
CA ASN A 49 4.32 6.15 -6.38
C ASN A 49 2.86 6.38 -6.79
N VAL A 50 1.90 5.72 -6.13
CA VAL A 50 0.47 5.90 -6.39
C VAL A 50 0.04 7.33 -6.08
N GLU A 51 0.52 7.93 -5.00
CA GLU A 51 0.24 9.33 -4.66
C GLU A 51 0.75 10.28 -5.75
N SER A 52 1.97 10.04 -6.24
CA SER A 52 2.57 10.81 -7.34
C SER A 52 1.76 10.69 -8.63
N GLU A 53 1.35 9.47 -9.00
CA GLU A 53 0.50 9.24 -10.19
C GLU A 53 -0.87 9.93 -10.07
N ILE A 54 -1.48 9.90 -8.88
CA ILE A 54 -2.74 10.61 -8.61
C ILE A 54 -2.57 12.12 -8.74
N GLU A 55 -1.46 12.68 -8.26
CA GLU A 55 -1.17 14.11 -8.41
C GLU A 55 -1.06 14.50 -9.89
N GLU A 56 -0.35 13.71 -10.69
CA GLU A 56 -0.23 13.95 -12.13
C GLU A 56 -1.58 13.85 -12.84
N ILE A 57 -2.41 12.86 -12.52
CA ILE A 57 -3.77 12.75 -13.07
C ILE A 57 -4.61 13.99 -12.73
N ARG A 58 -4.53 14.48 -11.48
CA ARG A 58 -5.25 15.69 -11.05
C ARG A 58 -4.80 16.92 -11.83
N LYS A 59 -3.49 17.11 -12.06
CA LYS A 59 -2.96 18.22 -12.87
C LYS A 59 -3.52 18.17 -14.29
N HIS A 60 -3.49 16.99 -14.93
CA HIS A 60 -4.04 16.81 -16.29
C HIS A 60 -5.55 17.07 -16.35
N GLN A 61 -6.30 16.65 -15.32
CA GLN A 61 -7.75 16.88 -15.27
C GLN A 61 -8.10 18.38 -15.15
N ILE A 62 -7.35 19.14 -14.35
CA ILE A 62 -7.53 20.61 -14.23
C ILE A 62 -7.37 21.29 -15.59
N VAL A 63 -6.31 20.92 -16.32
CA VAL A 63 -6.02 21.46 -17.65
C VAL A 63 -7.15 21.18 -18.63
N HIS A 64 -7.69 19.95 -18.65
CA HIS A 64 -8.81 19.60 -19.51
C HIS A 64 -10.09 20.40 -19.18
N THR A 65 -10.39 20.64 -17.89
CA THR A 65 -11.53 21.48 -17.50
C THR A 65 -11.37 22.92 -17.99
N ILE A 66 -10.17 23.50 -17.88
CA ILE A 66 -9.91 24.86 -18.38
C ILE A 66 -10.11 24.94 -19.90
N TYR A 67 -9.55 24.00 -20.66
CA TYR A 67 -9.71 23.98 -22.12
C TYR A 67 -11.15 23.80 -22.56
N ARG A 68 -11.95 23.01 -21.82
CA ARG A 68 -13.38 22.85 -22.10
C ARG A 68 -14.11 24.18 -21.96
N ASP A 69 -13.88 24.92 -20.87
CA ASP A 69 -14.53 26.22 -20.64
C ASP A 69 -14.14 27.25 -21.70
N GLU A 70 -12.88 27.29 -22.10
CA GLU A 70 -12.40 28.17 -23.18
C GLU A 70 -13.01 27.81 -24.53
N PHE A 71 -13.10 26.52 -24.84
CA PHE A 71 -13.72 26.02 -26.07
C PHE A 71 -15.20 26.38 -26.15
N GLU A 72 -15.97 26.19 -25.06
CA GLU A 72 -17.38 26.59 -25.00
C GLU A 72 -17.56 28.10 -25.23
N LYS A 73 -16.71 28.94 -24.61
CA LYS A 73 -16.70 30.39 -24.85
C LYS A 73 -16.42 30.71 -26.31
N LEU A 74 -15.46 30.02 -26.94
CA LEU A 74 -15.14 30.21 -28.35
C LEU A 74 -16.30 29.79 -29.26
N GLN A 75 -16.93 28.65 -29.01
CA GLN A 75 -18.11 28.19 -29.75
C GLN A 75 -19.26 29.21 -29.67
N ASN A 76 -19.48 29.82 -28.51
CA ASN A 76 -20.50 30.86 -28.35
C ASN A 76 -20.16 32.13 -29.16
N ARG A 77 -18.89 32.53 -29.20
CA ARG A 77 -18.42 33.65 -30.04
C ARG A 77 -18.59 33.35 -31.53
N VAL A 78 -18.26 32.14 -31.97
CA VAL A 78 -18.45 31.70 -33.37
C VAL A 78 -19.94 31.76 -33.75
N LYS A 79 -20.83 31.19 -32.92
CA LYS A 79 -22.28 31.27 -33.13
C LYS A 79 -22.79 32.71 -33.25
N ALA A 80 -22.22 33.64 -32.48
CA ALA A 80 -22.61 35.05 -32.56
C ALA A 80 -22.17 35.69 -33.89
N LEU A 81 -20.96 35.39 -34.37
CA LEU A 81 -20.47 35.85 -35.66
C LEU A 81 -21.28 35.29 -36.84
N GLU A 82 -21.59 33.99 -36.81
CA GLU A 82 -22.43 33.34 -37.82
C GLU A 82 -23.80 34.02 -37.94
N LYS A 83 -24.43 34.38 -36.81
CA LYS A 83 -25.71 35.10 -36.81
C LYS A 83 -25.61 36.51 -37.41
N LEU A 84 -24.47 37.19 -37.28
CA LEU A 84 -24.26 38.51 -37.88
C LEU A 84 -24.10 38.40 -39.39
N LEU A 85 -23.37 37.40 -39.87
CA LEU A 85 -23.16 37.15 -41.30
C LEU A 85 -24.44 36.77 -42.04
N ILE A 86 -25.41 36.15 -41.36
CA ILE A 86 -26.71 35.81 -41.97
C ILE A 86 -27.64 37.03 -42.07
N LYS A 87 -27.40 38.08 -41.28
CA LYS A 87 -28.27 39.27 -41.21
C LYS A 87 -27.79 40.44 -42.09
N GLY A 88 -26.55 40.44 -42.56
CA GLY A 88 -26.00 41.44 -43.47
C GLY A 88 -26.05 40.96 -44.91
#